data_AF-A0A359ECW4-F1
#
_entry.id   AF-A0A359ECW4-F1
#
_cell.length_a   1.000
_cell.length_b   1.000
_cell.length_c   1.000
_cell.angle_alpha   90.00
_cell.angle_beta   90.00
_cell.angle_gamma   90.00
#
_symmetry.space_group_name_H-M   'P 1'
#
loop_
_entity.id
_entity.type
_entity.pdbx_description
1 polymer ?
#
loop_
_entity_poly.entity_id
_entity_poly.type
_entity_poly.pdbx_seq_one_letter_code
_entity_poly.pdbx_strand_id
1 'polypeptide(L)'
;MKIAYFDLISGASGDMILGALIDAGLPAETLRSGLAALKLADFDLQVRRVNKNGFSATKVDVLVKDDVPERHLPQIQAIIDQS
;
A
#
# COMPACT_ATOMS: atom_id res chain seq x y z
N MET A 1 19.81 12.33 8.88
CA MET A 1 18.78 11.27 9.05
C MET A 1 17.47 11.82 8.51
N LYS A 2 16.79 11.14 7.58
CA LYS A 2 15.46 11.55 7.10
C LYS A 2 14.43 10.67 7.81
N ILE A 3 13.52 11.28 8.57
CA ILE A 3 12.48 10.58 9.35
C ILE A 3 11.13 10.87 8.69
N ALA A 4 10.35 9.84 8.42
CA ALA A 4 8.92 9.96 8.15
C ALA A 4 8.17 9.75 9.47
N TYR A 5 7.30 10.68 9.83
CA TYR A 5 6.50 10.63 11.06
C TYR A 5 5.02 10.62 10.70
N PHE A 6 4.28 9.66 11.25
CA PHE A 6 2.83 9.57 11.09
C PHE A 6 2.16 10.00 12.39
N ASP A 7 1.43 11.13 12.35
CA ASP A 7 0.56 11.55 13.45
C ASP A 7 -0.83 10.94 13.24
N LEU A 8 -1.10 9.82 13.93
CA LEU A 8 -2.28 9.01 13.68
C LEU A 8 -3.27 9.12 14.84
N ILE A 9 -4.45 9.68 14.56
CA ILE A 9 -5.53 9.81 15.54
C ILE A 9 -6.20 8.46 15.85
N SER A 10 -6.35 7.58 14.85
CA SER A 10 -7.04 6.28 14.98
C SER A 10 -6.34 5.14 14.21
N GLY A 11 -5.04 5.29 13.94
CA GLY A 11 -4.28 4.38 13.08
C GLY A 11 -4.45 4.68 11.58
N ALA A 12 -3.71 3.93 10.75
CA ALA A 12 -3.81 3.97 9.31
C ALA A 12 -3.70 2.56 8.72
N SER A 13 -4.60 2.20 7.82
CA SER A 13 -4.50 0.98 7.01
C SER A 13 -3.34 1.09 6.02
N GLY A 14 -2.86 -0.07 5.54
CA GLY A 14 -1.71 -0.12 4.64
C GLY A 14 -1.90 0.72 3.37
N ASP A 15 -3.08 0.67 2.74
CA ASP A 15 -3.41 1.45 1.55
C ASP A 15 -3.40 2.97 1.80
N MET A 16 -3.80 3.41 3.00
CA MET A 16 -3.68 4.83 3.41
C MET A 16 -2.21 5.25 3.53
N ILE A 17 -1.35 4.37 4.07
CA ILE A 17 0.10 4.63 4.14
C ILE A 17 0.70 4.69 2.73
N LEU A 18 0.32 3.79 1.82
CA LEU A 18 0.75 3.81 0.42
C LEU A 18 0.35 5.13 -0.26
N GLY A 19 -0.89 5.58 -0.07
CA GLY A 19 -1.37 6.85 -0.59
C GLY A 19 -0.59 8.05 -0.03
N ALA A 20 -0.31 8.06 1.28
CA ALA A 20 0.47 9.10 1.92
C ALA A 20 1.91 9.17 1.40
N LEU A 21 2.56 8.02 1.13
CA LEU A 21 3.90 7.99 0.55
C LEU A 21 3.91 8.56 -0.88
N ILE A 22 2.89 8.27 -1.68
CA ILE A 22 2.75 8.86 -3.02
C ILE A 22 2.57 10.38 -2.92
N ASP A 23 1.71 10.86 -2.02
CA ASP A 23 1.53 12.30 -1.77
C ASP A 23 2.79 12.98 -1.21
N ALA A 24 3.65 12.23 -0.51
CA ALA A 24 4.97 12.68 -0.07
C ALA A 24 6.04 12.68 -1.18
N GLY A 25 5.70 12.26 -2.41
CA GLY A 25 6.55 12.33 -3.59
C GLY A 25 7.07 10.99 -4.10
N LEU A 26 6.62 9.85 -3.57
CA LEU A 26 6.95 8.53 -4.13
C LEU A 26 6.23 8.32 -5.47
N PRO A 27 6.94 8.06 -6.58
CA PRO A 27 6.27 7.72 -7.83
C PRO A 27 5.52 6.40 -7.72
N ALA A 28 4.28 6.36 -8.24
CA ALA A 28 3.45 5.15 -8.19
C ALA A 28 4.14 3.93 -8.85
N GLU A 29 4.87 4.14 -9.94
CA GLU A 29 5.61 3.07 -10.62
C GLU A 29 6.78 2.51 -9.78
N THR A 30 7.42 3.35 -8.96
CA THR A 30 8.44 2.90 -8.01
C THR A 30 7.81 2.02 -6.94
N LEU A 31 6.62 2.40 -6.45
CA LEU A 31 5.86 1.57 -5.50
C LEU A 31 5.48 0.22 -6.11
N ARG A 32 4.93 0.21 -7.34
CA ARG A 32 4.58 -1.04 -8.06
C ARG A 32 5.80 -1.95 -8.22
N SER A 33 6.92 -1.38 -8.66
CA SER A 33 8.16 -2.11 -8.88
C SER A 33 8.72 -2.70 -7.57
N GLY A 34 8.65 -1.95 -6.46
CA GLY A 34 9.05 -2.43 -5.15
C GLY A 34 8.18 -3.58 -4.64
N LEU A 35 6.87 -3.48 -4.82
CA LEU A 35 5.93 -4.53 -4.40
C LEU A 35 6.00 -5.79 -5.28
N ALA A 36 6.53 -5.70 -6.51
CA ALA A 36 6.78 -6.87 -7.35
C ALA A 36 7.76 -7.87 -6.71
N ALA A 37 8.63 -7.42 -5.78
CA ALA A 37 9.53 -8.28 -5.03
C ALA A 37 8.80 -9.34 -4.18
N LEU A 38 7.55 -9.05 -3.78
CA LEU A 38 6.70 -9.98 -3.03
C LEU A 38 6.31 -11.23 -3.84
N LYS A 39 6.50 -11.22 -5.17
CA LYS A 39 6.18 -12.33 -6.09
C LYS A 39 4.73 -12.82 -5.96
N LEU A 40 3.81 -11.91 -5.66
CA LEU A 40 2.38 -12.18 -5.61
C LEU A 40 1.74 -11.79 -6.94
N ALA A 41 1.11 -12.75 -7.63
CA ALA A 41 0.44 -12.51 -8.91
C ALA A 41 -1.05 -12.13 -8.75
N ASP A 42 -1.54 -12.07 -7.51
CA ASP A 42 -2.96 -12.11 -7.21
C ASP A 42 -3.55 -10.73 -6.87
N PHE A 43 -2.77 -9.66 -7.06
CA PHE A 43 -3.23 -8.30 -6.78
C PHE A 43 -2.78 -7.30 -7.85
N ASP A 44 -3.52 -6.21 -7.95
CA ASP A 44 -3.15 -4.99 -8.67
C ASP A 44 -3.41 -3.76 -7.79
N LEU A 45 -2.78 -2.64 -8.13
CA LEU A 45 -2.99 -1.35 -7.49
C LEU A 45 -3.73 -0.41 -8.43
N GLN A 46 -4.80 0.21 -7.95
CA GLN A 46 -5.35 1.42 -8.56
C GLN A 46 -4.96 2.64 -7.74
N VAL A 47 -4.30 3.60 -8.39
CA VAL A 47 -3.89 4.86 -7.77
C VAL A 47 -4.71 5.98 -8.40
N ARG A 48 -5.43 6.74 -7.58
CA ARG A 48 -6.27 7.84 -8.05
C ARG A 48 -6.34 8.97 -7.02
N ARG A 49 -6.49 10.19 -7.52
CA ARG A 49 -6.83 11.34 -6.67
C ARG A 49 -8.28 11.25 -6.24
N VAL A 50 -8.53 11.50 -4.96
CA VAL A 50 -9.87 11.60 -4.39
C VAL A 50 -10.01 12.90 -3.61
N ASN A 51 -11.22 13.44 -3.57
CA ASN A 51 -11.61 14.46 -2.62
C ASN A 51 -12.65 13.86 -1.68
N LYS A 52 -12.35 13.79 -0.38
CA LYS A 52 -13.27 13.31 0.65
C LYS A 52 -13.42 14.39 1.71
N ASN A 53 -14.66 14.84 1.93
CA ASN A 53 -14.98 15.86 2.94
C ASN A 53 -14.11 17.14 2.80
N GLY A 54 -13.76 17.52 1.58
CA GLY A 54 -12.91 18.70 1.31
C GLY A 54 -11.41 18.43 1.32
N PHE A 55 -10.97 17.22 1.70
CA PHE A 55 -9.57 16.84 1.72
C PHE A 55 -9.19 16.10 0.44
N SER A 56 -8.21 16.65 -0.28
CA SER A 56 -7.64 16.03 -1.47
C SER A 56 -6.53 15.06 -1.05
N ALA A 57 -6.67 13.77 -1.36
CA ALA A 57 -5.69 12.74 -1.03
C ALA A 57 -5.50 11.74 -2.18
N THR A 58 -4.38 11.01 -2.16
CA THR A 58 -4.16 9.88 -3.06
C THR A 58 -4.77 8.66 -2.43
N LYS A 59 -5.74 8.06 -3.12
CA LYS A 59 -6.31 6.78 -2.74
C LYS A 59 -5.63 5.68 -3.53
N VAL A 60 -5.10 4.70 -2.81
CA VAL A 60 -4.61 3.45 -3.36
C VAL A 60 -5.67 2.40 -3.06
N ASP A 61 -6.20 1.75 -4.08
CA ASP A 61 -7.05 0.57 -3.94
C ASP A 61 -6.20 -0.66 -4.26
N VAL A 62 -6.11 -1.61 -3.32
CA VAL A 62 -5.48 -2.92 -3.54
C VAL A 62 -6.56 -3.87 -4.04
N LEU A 63 -6.53 -4.18 -5.33
CA LEU A 63 -7.50 -5.04 -5.97
C LEU A 63 -7.00 -6.47 -5.92
N VAL A 64 -7.74 -7.36 -5.27
CA VAL A 64 -7.46 -8.80 -5.20
C VAL A 64 -8.57 -9.57 -5.88
N LYS A 65 -8.25 -10.77 -6.40
CA LYS A 65 -9.28 -11.68 -6.93
C LYS A 65 -10.10 -12.31 -5.79
N ASP A 66 -11.30 -12.80 -6.10
CA ASP A 66 -12.21 -13.38 -5.10
C ASP A 66 -11.73 -14.74 -4.55
N ASP A 67 -10.83 -15.42 -5.27
CA ASP A 67 -10.34 -16.78 -4.97
C ASP A 67 -8.94 -16.80 -4.32
N VAL A 68 -8.44 -15.65 -3.87
CA VAL A 68 -7.11 -15.55 -3.26
C VAL A 68 -7.11 -16.18 -1.88
N PRO A 69 -6.16 -17.09 -1.57
CA PRO A 69 -6.10 -17.72 -0.26
C PRO A 69 -5.85 -16.69 0.84
N GLU A 70 -6.54 -16.86 1.98
CA GLU A 70 -6.22 -16.12 3.18
C GLU A 70 -4.79 -16.44 3.63
N ARG A 71 -4.08 -15.42 4.09
CA ARG A 71 -2.72 -15.55 4.61
C ARG A 71 -2.70 -15.09 6.05
N HIS A 72 -2.35 -16.00 6.95
CA HIS A 72 -2.08 -15.66 8.34
C HIS A 72 -0.67 -15.09 8.51
N LEU A 73 -0.42 -14.47 9.66
CA LEU A 73 0.83 -13.79 9.95
C LEU A 73 2.11 -14.59 9.62
N PRO A 74 2.24 -15.90 9.93
CA PRO A 74 3.45 -16.65 9.59
C PRO A 74 3.71 -16.73 8.08
N GLN A 75 2.64 -16.83 7.27
CA GLN A 75 2.74 -16.88 5.82
C GLN A 75 3.11 -15.50 5.25
N ILE A 76 2.53 -14.43 5.81
CA ILE A 76 2.88 -13.05 5.43
C ILE A 76 4.35 -12.77 5.72
N GLN A 77 4.84 -13.14 6.91
CA GLN A 77 6.23 -12.94 7.29
C GLN A 77 7.18 -13.71 6.35
N ALA A 78 6.86 -14.98 6.05
CA ALA A 78 7.66 -15.77 5.12
C ALA A 78 7.76 -15.14 3.72
N ILE A 79 6.68 -14.53 3.22
CA ILE A 79 6.70 -13.78 1.96
C ILE A 79 7.66 -12.59 2.06
N ILE A 80 7.51 -11.77 3.11
CA ILE A 80 8.32 -10.57 3.31
C ILE A 80 9.82 -10.92 3.42
N ASP A 81 10.17 -11.97 4.17
CA ASP A 81 11.56 -12.38 4.39
C ASP A 81 12.23 -12.98 3.13
N GLN A 82 11.44 -13.43 2.15
CA GLN A 82 11.90 -14.04 0.90
C GLN A 82 11.83 -13.10 -0.32
N SER A 83 11.43 -11.85 -0.08
CA SER A 83 11.25 -10.81 -1.09
C SER A 83 12.53 -10.04 -1.37
#